data_AF-A0A9P5T4Z8-F1
#
_entry.id   AF-A0A9P5T4Z8-F1
#
_cell.length_a   1.000
_cell.length_b   1.000
_cell.length_c   1.000
_cell.angle_alpha   90.00
_cell.angle_beta   90.00
_cell.angle_gamma   90.00
#
_symmetry.space_group_name_H-M   'P 1'
#
loop_
_entity.id
_entity.type
_entity.pdbx_description
1 polymer ?
#
loop_
_entity_poly.entity_id
_entity_poly.type
_entity_poly.pdbx_seq_one_letter_code
_entity_poly.pdbx_strand_id
1 'polypeptide(L)'
;MKKFPDELARILTDKHILKVGVNIRADGTRLMKDWGVKCTNLVELGALSIQVKDDLPDKRKIRSVDTLTRELMDQIAYAANDVFVAYEIAVKIKQLQKVRPSRVYHVPLTTIKTGGADIITVHGTLQACEDDPSQLMSMPSTPSTLPTSPSRSSVDAKSKPTFQSYPEVHIQE
;
A
#
# COMPACT_ATOMS: atom_id res chain seq x y z
N MET A 1 -11.72 -8.62 25.54
CA MET A 1 -11.49 -8.01 24.21
C MET A 1 -10.36 -8.74 23.53
N LYS A 2 -10.41 -8.92 22.20
CA LYS A 2 -9.25 -9.44 21.47
C LYS A 2 -8.09 -8.43 21.66
N LYS A 3 -6.87 -8.92 21.88
CA LYS A 3 -5.68 -8.06 21.95
C LYS A 3 -5.31 -7.65 20.52
N PHE A 4 -4.86 -6.40 20.33
CA PHE A 4 -4.27 -6.02 19.05
C PHE A 4 -2.94 -6.75 18.85
N PRO A 5 -2.61 -7.28 17.65
CA PRO A 5 -1.37 -8.02 17.43
C PRO A 5 -0.12 -7.14 17.65
N ASP A 6 0.82 -7.61 18.48
CA ASP A 6 1.98 -6.81 18.91
C ASP A 6 2.89 -6.43 17.74
N GLU A 7 3.13 -7.36 16.81
CA GLU A 7 3.99 -7.11 15.65
C GLU A 7 3.38 -6.09 14.69
N LEU A 8 2.06 -6.14 14.51
CA LEU A 8 1.35 -5.14 13.72
C LEU A 8 1.40 -3.77 14.39
N ALA A 9 1.26 -3.71 15.73
CA ALA A 9 1.40 -2.45 16.47
C ALA A 9 2.81 -1.88 16.34
N ARG A 10 3.85 -2.73 16.41
CA ARG A 10 5.25 -2.35 16.21
C ARG A 10 5.43 -1.65 14.86
N ILE A 11 4.99 -2.28 13.77
CA ILE A 11 5.09 -1.70 12.42
C ILE A 11 4.31 -0.39 12.31
N LEU A 12 3.06 -0.36 12.81
CA LEU A 12 2.20 0.82 12.70
C LEU A 12 2.73 2.03 13.50
N THR A 13 3.42 1.78 14.61
CA THR A 13 3.98 2.82 15.49
C THR A 13 5.41 3.24 15.12
N ASP A 14 6.11 2.46 14.30
CA ASP A 14 7.48 2.74 13.89
C ASP A 14 7.59 3.98 12.97
N LYS A 15 8.26 5.02 13.45
CA LYS A 15 8.49 6.28 12.72
C LYS A 15 9.52 6.16 11.58
N HIS A 16 10.15 5.01 11.39
CA HIS A 16 11.06 4.76 10.28
C HIS A 16 10.38 4.07 9.10
N ILE A 17 9.15 3.59 9.30
CA ILE A 17 8.33 2.96 8.26
C ILE A 17 7.29 3.97 7.78
N LEU A 18 7.31 4.32 6.49
CA LEU A 18 6.25 5.07 5.84
C LEU A 18 5.05 4.14 5.60
N LYS A 19 3.85 4.60 5.94
CA LYS A 19 2.61 3.88 5.62
C LYS A 19 1.88 4.70 4.58
N VAL A 20 1.69 4.14 3.40
CA VAL A 20 1.03 4.81 2.29
C VAL A 20 -0.39 4.30 2.13
N GLY A 21 -1.29 5.19 1.74
CA GLY A 21 -2.66 4.81 1.43
C GLY A 21 -3.49 6.00 0.97
N VAL A 22 -4.72 5.70 0.60
CA VAL A 22 -5.75 6.70 0.29
C VAL A 22 -6.63 6.89 1.50
N ASN A 23 -6.82 8.14 1.93
CA ASN A 23 -7.53 8.49 3.15
C ASN A 23 -6.96 7.81 4.42
N ILE A 24 -5.66 7.52 4.42
CA ILE A 24 -5.01 6.69 5.44
C ILE A 24 -5.06 7.32 6.84
N ARG A 25 -5.22 8.65 6.93
CA ARG A 25 -5.46 9.36 8.20
C ARG A 25 -6.73 8.87 8.89
N ALA A 26 -7.80 8.60 8.14
CA ALA A 26 -9.04 8.10 8.71
C ALA A 26 -8.86 6.71 9.31
N ASP A 27 -8.10 5.84 8.63
CA ASP A 27 -7.77 4.50 9.12
C ASP A 27 -6.93 4.54 10.39
N GLY A 28 -5.89 5.38 10.41
CA GLY A 28 -5.09 5.61 11.62
C GLY A 28 -5.91 6.16 12.79
N THR A 29 -6.89 7.03 12.51
CA THR A 29 -7.79 7.57 13.54
C THR A 29 -8.69 6.48 14.12
N ARG A 30 -9.21 5.58 13.28
CA ARG A 30 -9.98 4.41 13.73
C ARG A 30 -9.14 3.45 14.56
N LEU A 31 -7.91 3.17 14.14
CA LEU A 31 -6.96 2.33 14.89
C LEU A 31 -6.64 2.90 16.28
N MET A 32 -6.49 4.22 16.40
CA MET A 32 -6.34 4.87 17.70
C MET A 32 -7.61 4.73 18.55
N LYS A 33 -8.78 5.01 17.97
CA LYS A 33 -10.05 4.99 18.69
C LYS A 33 -10.41 3.59 19.21
N ASP A 34 -10.27 2.59 18.36
CA ASP A 34 -10.79 1.24 18.62
C ASP A 34 -9.74 0.37 19.33
N TRP A 35 -8.45 0.66 19.15
CA TRP A 35 -7.36 -0.19 19.62
C TRP A 35 -6.24 0.53 20.39
N GLY A 36 -6.29 1.87 20.49
CA GLY A 36 -5.24 2.66 21.14
C GLY A 36 -3.91 2.69 20.37
N VAL A 37 -3.91 2.31 19.08
CA VAL A 37 -2.68 2.19 18.28
C VAL A 37 -2.28 3.54 17.70
N LYS A 38 -1.11 4.04 18.13
CA LYS A 38 -0.52 5.33 17.73
C LYS A 38 0.19 5.22 16.37
N CYS A 39 -0.58 5.25 15.29
CA CYS A 39 -0.01 5.19 13.95
C CYS A 39 0.87 6.41 13.65
N THR A 40 2.09 6.19 13.15
CA THR A 40 3.08 7.23 12.80
C THR A 40 3.41 7.18 11.31
N ASN A 41 3.86 8.31 10.76
CA ASN A 41 4.32 8.45 9.36
C ASN A 41 3.33 7.92 8.31
N LEU A 42 2.06 8.27 8.49
CA LEU A 42 1.05 8.04 7.47
C LEU A 42 1.21 9.06 6.34
N VAL A 43 1.22 8.59 5.11
CA VAL A 43 1.44 9.35 3.88
C VAL A 43 0.22 9.21 2.97
N GLU A 44 -0.41 10.34 2.68
CA GLU A 44 -1.59 10.40 1.83
C GLU A 44 -1.22 10.43 0.34
N LEU A 45 -1.59 9.38 -0.39
CA LEU A 45 -1.28 9.25 -1.82
C LEU A 45 -2.00 10.30 -2.66
N GLY A 46 -3.23 10.69 -2.29
CA GLY A 46 -3.95 11.75 -2.97
C GLY A 46 -3.18 13.08 -2.97
N ALA A 47 -2.54 13.43 -1.85
CA ALA A 47 -1.76 14.67 -1.73
C ALA A 47 -0.45 14.63 -2.53
N LEU A 48 0.17 13.46 -2.67
CA LEU A 48 1.38 13.31 -3.47
C LEU A 48 1.10 13.28 -4.97
N SER A 49 -0.03 12.72 -5.39
CA SER A 49 -0.41 12.62 -6.80
C SER A 49 -0.46 13.99 -7.51
N ILE A 50 -1.02 15.00 -6.84
CA ILE A 50 -1.13 16.39 -7.36
C ILE A 50 0.26 17.02 -7.56
N GLN A 51 1.27 16.59 -6.80
CA GLN A 51 2.62 17.14 -6.93
C GLN A 51 3.43 16.48 -8.05
N VAL A 52 3.02 15.31 -8.53
CA VAL A 52 3.71 14.61 -9.62
C VAL A 52 3.04 14.77 -10.97
N LYS A 53 1.78 15.21 -11.01
CA LYS A 53 1.01 15.43 -12.23
C LYS A 53 0.35 16.81 -12.20
N ASP A 54 0.82 17.71 -13.07
CA ASP A 54 0.52 19.15 -13.06
C ASP A 54 -0.89 19.47 -13.55
N ASP A 55 -1.43 18.56 -14.34
CA ASP A 55 -2.73 18.59 -15.00
C ASP A 55 -3.86 18.00 -14.13
N LEU A 56 -3.56 17.62 -12.88
CA LEU A 56 -4.58 17.21 -11.92
C LEU A 56 -5.23 18.44 -11.27
N PRO A 57 -6.57 18.47 -11.17
CA PRO A 57 -7.25 19.56 -10.49
C PRO A 57 -6.80 19.63 -9.03
N ASP A 58 -6.30 20.80 -8.63
CA ASP A 58 -5.73 21.12 -7.30
C ASP A 58 -6.78 21.16 -6.17
N LYS A 59 -7.97 20.60 -6.42
CA LYS A 59 -9.01 20.50 -5.41
C LYS A 59 -8.59 19.42 -4.43
N ARG A 60 -8.25 19.83 -3.21
CA ARG A 60 -8.00 19.03 -2.00
C ARG A 60 -9.21 18.15 -1.61
N LYS A 61 -9.67 17.30 -2.53
CA LYS A 61 -10.66 16.27 -2.29
C LYS A 61 -9.92 14.96 -2.12
N ILE A 62 -10.34 14.15 -1.16
CA ILE A 62 -9.88 12.77 -1.05
C ILE A 62 -10.14 12.10 -2.41
N ARG A 63 -9.07 11.65 -3.06
CA ARG A 63 -9.11 10.95 -4.35
C ARG A 63 -9.28 9.48 -4.06
N SER A 64 -10.20 8.79 -4.72
CA SER A 64 -10.29 7.34 -4.58
C SER A 64 -9.06 6.66 -5.19
N VAL A 65 -8.73 5.46 -4.71
CA VAL A 65 -7.70 4.59 -5.32
C VAL A 65 -7.94 4.44 -6.82
N ASP A 66 -9.19 4.20 -7.19
CA ASP A 66 -9.66 4.07 -8.56
C ASP A 66 -9.38 5.32 -9.43
N THR A 67 -9.65 6.53 -8.91
CA THR A 67 -9.30 7.78 -9.60
C THR A 67 -7.79 7.91 -9.78
N LEU A 68 -7.00 7.65 -8.73
CA LEU A 68 -5.54 7.75 -8.81
C LEU A 68 -4.94 6.73 -9.79
N THR A 69 -5.52 5.52 -9.84
CA THR A 69 -5.08 4.46 -10.76
C THR A 69 -5.27 4.87 -12.20
N ARG A 70 -6.48 5.33 -12.56
CA ARG A 70 -6.76 5.84 -13.91
C ARG A 70 -5.85 6.99 -14.31
N GLU A 71 -5.59 7.91 -13.38
CA GLU A 71 -4.84 9.12 -13.67
C GLU A 71 -3.32 8.92 -13.71
N LEU A 72 -2.77 7.99 -12.93
CA LEU A 72 -1.32 7.81 -12.81
C LEU A 72 -0.79 6.60 -13.58
N MET A 73 -1.62 5.59 -13.80
CA MET A 73 -1.22 4.32 -14.40
C MET A 73 -1.87 4.06 -15.76
N ASP A 74 -2.80 4.93 -16.21
CA ASP A 74 -3.60 4.75 -17.43
C ASP A 74 -4.33 3.39 -17.48
N GLN A 75 -4.55 2.76 -16.32
CA GLN A 75 -5.21 1.47 -16.17
C GLN A 75 -6.69 1.65 -15.82
N ILE A 76 -7.55 1.01 -16.61
CA ILE A 76 -9.01 0.98 -16.42
C ILE A 76 -9.45 -0.25 -15.61
N ALA A 77 -8.62 -1.30 -15.57
CA ALA A 77 -8.93 -2.56 -14.92
C ALA A 77 -8.47 -2.56 -13.45
N TYR A 78 -9.44 -2.32 -12.57
CA TYR A 78 -9.29 -2.41 -11.12
C TYR A 78 -8.92 -3.85 -10.70
N ALA A 79 -7.78 -4.03 -10.03
CA ALA A 79 -7.54 -5.26 -9.27
C ALA A 79 -8.34 -5.16 -7.97
N ALA A 80 -9.08 -6.22 -7.59
CA ALA A 80 -9.91 -6.31 -6.38
C ALA A 80 -9.12 -6.18 -5.04
N ASN A 81 -7.87 -5.71 -5.09
CA ASN A 81 -6.94 -5.62 -3.97
C ASN A 81 -6.43 -4.18 -3.83
N ASP A 82 -7.18 -3.36 -3.09
CA ASP A 82 -6.85 -1.95 -2.80
C ASP A 82 -5.45 -1.76 -2.22
N VAL A 83 -4.95 -2.73 -1.44
CA VAL A 83 -3.61 -2.67 -0.82
C VAL A 83 -2.53 -2.77 -1.89
N PHE A 84 -2.66 -3.71 -2.82
CA PHE A 84 -1.71 -3.86 -3.93
C PHE A 84 -1.73 -2.62 -4.83
N VAL A 85 -2.92 -2.10 -5.15
CA VAL A 85 -3.05 -0.91 -6.00
C VAL A 85 -2.45 0.33 -5.31
N ALA A 86 -2.67 0.51 -4.01
CA ALA A 86 -2.04 1.60 -3.25
C ALA A 86 -0.50 1.53 -3.28
N TYR A 87 0.05 0.32 -3.19
CA TYR A 87 1.50 0.09 -3.34
C TYR A 87 1.99 0.49 -4.73
N GLU A 88 1.32 0.03 -5.80
CA GLU A 88 1.69 0.38 -7.18
C GLU A 88 1.61 1.89 -7.45
N ILE A 89 0.58 2.57 -6.92
CA ILE A 89 0.47 4.03 -6.98
C ILE A 89 1.68 4.68 -6.30
N ALA A 90 2.10 4.20 -5.12
CA ALA A 90 3.26 4.73 -4.41
C ALA A 90 4.56 4.53 -5.22
N VAL A 91 4.75 3.36 -5.83
CA VAL A 91 5.88 3.06 -6.73
C VAL A 91 5.88 4.02 -7.93
N LYS A 92 4.72 4.24 -8.57
CA LYS A 92 4.59 5.17 -9.69
C LYS A 92 4.93 6.61 -9.30
N ILE A 93 4.45 7.07 -8.14
CA ILE A 93 4.81 8.39 -7.60
C ILE A 93 6.32 8.49 -7.37
N LYS A 94 6.96 7.46 -6.77
CA LYS A 94 8.42 7.40 -6.57
C LYS A 94 9.17 7.54 -7.91
N GLN A 95 8.70 6.87 -8.97
CA GLN A 95 9.28 6.98 -10.31
C GLN A 95 9.11 8.37 -10.91
N LEU A 96 7.92 8.97 -10.79
CA LEU A 96 7.64 10.31 -11.31
C LEU A 96 8.45 11.40 -10.58
N GLN A 97 8.73 11.21 -9.30
CA GLN A 97 9.63 12.08 -8.53
C GLN A 97 11.07 12.01 -9.03
N LYS A 98 11.56 10.80 -9.35
CA LYS A 98 12.94 10.59 -9.85
C LYS A 98 13.23 11.32 -11.16
N VAL A 99 12.26 11.36 -12.07
CA VAL A 99 12.44 12.01 -13.38
C VAL A 99 12.34 13.54 -13.33
N ARG A 100 12.05 14.12 -12.16
CA ARG A 100 11.94 15.58 -11.93
C ARG A 100 12.79 16.02 -10.72
N PRO A 101 14.11 15.82 -10.73
CA PRO A 101 14.97 16.03 -9.57
C PRO A 101 15.07 17.49 -9.10
N SER A 102 14.77 18.46 -9.96
CA SER A 102 14.75 19.89 -9.62
C SER A 102 13.49 20.33 -8.89
N ARG A 103 12.46 19.47 -8.78
CA ARG A 103 11.20 19.79 -8.12
C ARG A 103 11.29 19.51 -6.63
N VAL A 104 10.89 20.48 -5.82
CA VAL A 104 10.73 20.30 -4.37
C VAL A 104 9.36 19.66 -4.11
N TYR A 105 9.38 18.52 -3.43
CA TYR A 105 8.17 17.79 -3.02
C TYR A 105 7.91 18.02 -1.53
N HIS A 106 6.65 18.22 -1.18
CA HIS A 106 6.17 18.40 0.18
C HIS A 106 5.41 17.14 0.61
N VAL A 107 5.99 16.38 1.53
CA VAL A 107 5.40 15.13 2.03
C VAL A 107 4.83 15.36 3.43
N PRO A 108 3.50 15.49 3.58
CA PRO A 108 2.89 15.59 4.89
C PRO A 108 2.92 14.22 5.58
N LEU A 109 3.70 14.13 6.67
CA LEU A 109 3.74 12.96 7.55
C LEU A 109 2.76 13.16 8.69
N THR A 110 1.75 12.30 8.75
CA THR A 110 0.73 12.35 9.79
C THR A 110 1.05 11.35 10.90
N THR A 111 1.02 11.80 12.15
CA THR A 111 1.04 10.96 13.34
C THR A 111 -0.28 11.11 14.09
N ILE A 112 -0.95 10.00 14.37
CA ILE A 112 -2.20 9.98 15.13
C ILE A 112 -1.86 9.90 16.62
N LYS A 113 -2.57 10.68 17.44
CA LYS A 113 -2.41 10.68 18.90
C LYS A 113 -3.78 10.73 19.59
N THR A 114 -3.79 10.45 20.89
CA THR A 114 -4.98 10.68 21.71
C THR A 114 -5.35 12.16 21.63
N GLY A 115 -6.56 12.46 21.14
CA GLY A 115 -7.05 13.83 20.99
C GLY A 115 -6.76 14.52 19.65
N GLY A 116 -6.14 13.85 18.66
CA GLY A 116 -6.01 14.43 17.31
C GLY A 116 -4.91 13.83 16.45
N ALA A 117 -4.40 14.64 15.52
CA ALA A 117 -3.31 14.27 14.62
C ALA A 117 -2.28 15.40 14.55
N ASP A 118 -1.00 15.03 14.60
CA ASP A 118 0.12 15.91 14.29
C ASP A 118 0.51 15.73 12.83
N ILE A 119 0.79 16.84 12.15
CA ILE A 119 1.23 16.84 10.75
C ILE A 119 2.57 17.56 10.69
N ILE A 120 3.60 16.87 10.20
CA ILE A 120 4.90 17.44 9.90
C ILE A 120 5.09 17.38 8.39
N THR A 121 5.34 18.51 7.75
CA THR A 121 5.67 18.54 6.33
C THR A 121 7.17 18.37 6.15
N VAL A 122 7.58 17.32 5.46
CA VAL A 122 8.98 17.08 5.09
C VAL A 122 9.20 17.50 3.64
N HIS A 123 10.33 18.14 3.36
CA HIS A 123 10.77 18.43 2.00
C HIS A 123 11.59 17.24 1.50
N GLY A 124 11.17 16.60 0.40
CA GLY A 124 11.86 15.44 -0.15
C GLY A 124 10.93 14.48 -0.89
N THR A 125 11.49 13.41 -1.43
CA THR A 125 10.76 12.39 -2.20
C THR A 125 10.41 11.19 -1.33
N LEU A 126 9.59 10.27 -1.85
CA LEU A 126 9.34 8.95 -1.24
C LEU A 126 10.59 8.03 -1.21
N GLN A 127 11.77 8.53 -1.59
CA GLN A 127 12.99 7.74 -1.69
C GLN A 127 13.81 7.65 -0.40
N ALA A 128 13.35 8.24 0.72
CA ALA A 128 14.14 8.33 1.95
C ALA A 128 14.46 6.99 2.66
N CYS A 129 13.89 5.86 2.20
CA CYS A 129 14.51 4.56 2.39
C CYS A 129 14.92 4.06 1.00
N GLU A 130 16.23 4.03 0.74
CA GLU A 130 16.73 3.04 -0.20
C GLU A 130 16.24 1.68 0.29
N ASP A 131 15.64 0.92 -0.62
CA ASP A 131 15.22 -0.44 -0.37
C ASP A 131 16.50 -1.24 -0.11
N ASP A 132 16.98 -1.28 1.14
CA ASP A 132 18.09 -2.14 1.53
C ASP A 132 17.59 -3.59 1.37
N PRO A 133 18.02 -4.31 0.31
CA PRO A 133 17.52 -5.65 0.06
C PRO A 133 17.91 -6.63 1.18
N SER A 134 18.85 -6.25 2.06
CA SER A 134 19.25 -7.05 3.22
C SER A 134 18.21 -7.04 4.35
N GLN A 135 17.29 -6.06 4.41
CA GLN A 135 16.21 -6.04 5.41
C GLN A 135 14.98 -6.89 5.03
N LEU A 136 14.84 -7.30 3.76
CA LEU A 136 13.79 -8.22 3.32
C LEU A 136 14.08 -9.70 3.67
N MET A 137 15.31 -10.03 4.09
CA MET A 137 15.76 -11.39 4.39
C MET A 137 15.72 -11.76 5.88
N SER A 138 15.34 -10.85 6.79
CA SER A 138 15.31 -11.11 8.24
C SER A 138 13.94 -11.51 8.80
N MET A 139 13.06 -12.08 7.97
CA MET A 139 11.88 -12.79 8.48
C MET A 139 12.31 -14.18 8.95
N PRO A 140 12.05 -14.58 10.21
CA PRO A 140 12.38 -15.93 10.66
C PRO A 140 11.56 -16.94 9.85
N SER A 141 12.25 -17.74 9.04
CA SER A 141 11.69 -18.94 8.42
C SER A 141 11.11 -19.82 9.52
N THR A 142 9.82 -20.12 9.42
CA THR A 142 9.11 -21.06 10.28
C THR A 142 9.87 -22.39 10.39
N PRO A 143 10.00 -22.98 11.60
CA PRO A 143 10.63 -24.28 11.73
C PRO A 143 9.73 -25.36 11.11
N SER A 144 10.27 -26.00 10.09
CA SER A 144 9.78 -27.27 9.54
C SER A 144 9.72 -28.32 10.66
N THR A 145 8.52 -28.79 10.98
CA THR A 145 8.33 -30.09 11.62
C THR A 145 7.11 -30.76 11.00
N LEU A 146 7.37 -31.75 10.14
CA LEU A 146 6.39 -32.73 9.68
C LEU A 146 5.84 -33.54 10.86
N PRO A 147 4.63 -34.08 10.73
CA PRO A 147 4.51 -35.51 10.93
C PRO A 147 3.88 -36.21 9.73
N THR A 148 4.53 -37.33 9.41
CA THR A 148 4.10 -38.52 8.66
C THR A 148 2.60 -38.74 8.51
N SER A 149 2.23 -39.06 7.26
CA SER A 149 0.92 -39.54 6.80
C SER A 149 0.49 -40.84 7.48
N PRO A 150 -0.83 -41.09 7.60
CA PRO A 150 -1.40 -42.42 7.45
C PRO A 150 -2.07 -42.57 6.08
N SER A 151 -1.80 -43.72 5.47
CA SER A 151 -2.41 -44.25 4.26
C SER A 151 -3.94 -44.22 4.26
N ARG A 152 -4.56 -43.75 3.17
CA ARG A 152 -5.91 -44.15 2.80
C ARG A 152 -6.07 -44.30 1.29
N SER A 153 -6.73 -45.40 0.97
CA SER A 153 -6.97 -46.04 -0.31
C SER A 153 -7.88 -45.25 -1.27
N SER A 154 -7.57 -45.40 -2.56
CA SER A 154 -8.46 -45.42 -3.73
C SER A 154 -9.75 -44.59 -3.70
N VAL A 155 -9.80 -43.51 -4.49
CA VAL A 155 -10.96 -43.18 -5.33
C VAL A 155 -10.56 -42.24 -6.48
N ASP A 156 -10.79 -42.76 -7.68
CA ASP A 156 -11.14 -42.12 -8.95
C ASP A 156 -10.45 -40.84 -9.45
N ALA A 157 -9.71 -41.06 -10.53
CA ALA A 157 -9.31 -40.05 -11.49
C ALA A 157 -10.53 -39.42 -12.20
N LYS A 158 -10.62 -38.09 -12.20
CA LYS A 158 -10.98 -37.28 -13.38
C LYS A 158 -10.95 -35.77 -13.09
N SER A 159 -10.55 -35.05 -14.15
CA SER A 159 -10.61 -33.59 -14.38
C SER A 159 -9.42 -32.74 -13.91
N LYS A 160 -8.60 -32.35 -14.90
CA LYS A 160 -7.72 -31.18 -14.87
C LYS A 160 -8.58 -29.91 -14.87
N PRO A 161 -8.21 -28.83 -14.17
CA PRO A 161 -8.82 -27.53 -14.43
C PRO A 161 -8.28 -26.96 -15.75
N THR A 162 -9.21 -26.75 -16.68
CA THR A 162 -8.99 -26.07 -17.96
C THR A 162 -8.71 -24.59 -17.71
N PHE A 163 -7.59 -24.09 -18.22
CA PHE A 163 -7.28 -22.66 -18.24
C PHE A 163 -8.22 -22.00 -19.27
N GLN A 164 -9.11 -21.11 -18.82
CA GLN A 164 -10.07 -20.43 -19.69
C GLN A 164 -9.37 -19.25 -20.36
N SER A 165 -9.14 -19.34 -21.67
CA SER A 165 -8.63 -18.24 -22.50
C SER A 165 -9.69 -17.15 -22.64
N TYR A 166 -9.34 -15.90 -22.38
CA TYR A 166 -10.20 -14.75 -22.66
C TYR A 166 -10.12 -14.36 -24.14
N PRO A 167 -11.24 -13.92 -24.76
CA PRO A 167 -11.25 -13.52 -26.17
C PRO A 167 -10.49 -12.22 -26.40
N GLU A 168 -9.78 -12.15 -27.53
CA GLU A 168 -9.17 -10.94 -28.08
C GLU A 168 -10.25 -9.88 -28.35
N VAL A 169 -10.05 -8.68 -27.80
CA VAL A 169 -10.89 -7.51 -28.08
C VAL A 169 -10.34 -6.83 -29.33
N HIS A 170 -11.05 -6.95 -30.45
CA HIS A 170 -10.81 -6.13 -31.64
C HIS A 170 -11.35 -4.71 -31.38
N ILE A 171 -10.46 -3.73 -31.40
CA ILE A 171 -10.82 -2.31 -31.43
C ILE A 171 -10.96 -1.93 -32.91
N GLN A 172 -12.15 -1.51 -33.32
CA GLN A 172 -12.35 -0.82 -34.61
C GLN A 172 -12.17 0.69 -34.38
N GLU A 173 -11.41 1.31 -35.28
CA GLU A 173 -11.08 2.74 -35.33
C GLU A 173 -12.30 3.65 -35.53
#